data_AF-A0A7L5AV30-F1
#
_entry.id   AF-A0A7L5AV30-F1
#
_cell.length_a   1.000
_cell.length_b   1.000
_cell.length_c   1.000
_cell.angle_alpha   90.00
_cell.angle_beta   90.00
_cell.angle_gamma   90.00
#
_symmetry.space_group_name_H-M   'P 1'
#
loop_
_entity.id
_entity.type
_entity.pdbx_description
1 polymer ?
#
loop_
_entity_poly.entity_id
_entity_poly.type
_entity_poly.pdbx_seq_one_letter_code
_entity_poly.pdbx_strand_id
1 'polypeptide(L)'
;MDQDMDESIVKAWEFMQAIKPYDPTFHRWRETARTKAQAEANPNIETLDQLRQSVYASADPELPGAIRSFFSGDIDTDGSSLSIQLGMPSPDTHFISLHTGHALGARIDADEDFADWLIYTGARIINPTIGALRRDGEPLNPDPEPYDFGPGWKMFFHQDSPHWPQACALANKTMPVAEGAILTYGTPDTYTQTLNQWPRDNA
;
A
#
# COMPACT_ATOMS: atom_id res chain seq x y z
N MET A 1 20.59 8.61 -0.60
CA MET A 1 19.16 8.96 -0.68
C MET A 1 19.05 10.39 -1.17
N ASP A 2 18.34 10.59 -2.26
CA ASP A 2 18.13 11.87 -2.91
C ASP A 2 16.82 12.54 -2.42
N GLN A 3 16.46 13.66 -3.03
CA GLN A 3 15.29 14.45 -2.69
C GLN A 3 13.97 13.70 -2.92
N ASP A 4 13.89 12.86 -3.96
CA ASP A 4 12.67 12.14 -4.33
C ASP A 4 12.36 11.03 -3.30
N MET A 5 13.41 10.41 -2.75
CA MET A 5 13.28 9.46 -1.64
C MET A 5 12.83 10.13 -0.33
N ASP A 6 13.28 11.37 -0.05
CA ASP A 6 12.79 12.11 1.13
C ASP A 6 11.33 12.52 0.97
N GLU A 7 10.90 12.94 -0.22
CA GLU A 7 9.50 13.23 -0.52
C GLU A 7 8.61 12.01 -0.26
N SER A 8 9.08 10.82 -0.62
CA SER A 8 8.36 9.57 -0.37
C SER A 8 8.19 9.27 1.14
N ILE A 9 9.18 9.60 1.97
CA ILE A 9 9.06 9.52 3.44
C ILE A 9 8.00 10.50 3.95
N VAL A 10 7.98 11.74 3.42
CA VAL A 10 6.99 12.76 3.78
C VAL A 10 5.58 12.30 3.43
N LYS A 11 5.38 11.73 2.23
CA LYS A 11 4.09 11.18 1.80
C LYS A 11 3.65 9.99 2.67
N ALA A 12 4.57 9.09 3.03
CA ALA A 12 4.28 8.00 3.96
C ALA A 12 3.84 8.52 5.34
N TRP A 13 4.53 9.55 5.85
CA TRP A 13 4.15 10.20 7.10
C TRP A 13 2.77 10.85 7.02
N GLU A 14 2.48 11.61 5.95
CA GLU A 14 1.16 12.21 5.76
C GLU A 14 0.07 11.14 5.70
N PHE A 15 0.32 10.02 5.00
CA PHE A 15 -0.59 8.89 4.95
C PHE A 15 -0.85 8.28 6.34
N MET A 16 0.22 8.04 7.12
CA MET A 16 0.10 7.56 8.50
C MET A 16 -0.75 8.49 9.36
N GLN A 17 -0.59 9.81 9.23
CA GLN A 17 -1.40 10.78 9.97
C GLN A 17 -2.84 10.85 9.50
N ALA A 18 -3.08 10.70 8.19
CA ALA A 18 -4.42 10.73 7.61
C ALA A 18 -5.26 9.53 8.08
N ILE A 19 -4.66 8.33 8.19
CA ILE A 19 -5.38 7.13 8.63
C ILE A 19 -5.48 7.01 10.15
N LYS A 20 -4.62 7.69 10.90
CA LYS A 20 -4.54 7.62 12.36
C LYS A 20 -5.88 7.75 13.10
N PRO A 21 -6.79 8.68 12.76
CA PRO A 21 -8.06 8.84 13.48
C PRO A 21 -9.09 7.72 13.27
N TYR A 22 -8.88 6.84 12.30
CA TYR A 22 -9.92 5.93 11.81
C TYR A 22 -9.92 4.56 12.47
N ASP A 23 -8.79 4.15 13.06
CA ASP A 23 -8.68 2.91 13.81
C ASP A 23 -7.65 3.04 14.94
N PRO A 24 -7.95 2.58 16.18
CA PRO A 24 -7.00 2.60 17.28
C PRO A 24 -5.68 1.89 16.97
N THR A 25 -5.69 0.92 16.06
CA THR A 25 -4.50 0.20 15.58
C THR A 25 -3.47 1.16 14.98
N PHE A 26 -3.89 2.30 14.42
CA PHE A 26 -2.99 3.29 13.81
C PHE A 26 -2.47 4.35 14.78
N HIS A 27 -2.89 4.34 16.05
CA HIS A 27 -2.44 5.32 17.03
C HIS A 27 -0.97 5.17 17.42
N ARG A 28 -0.43 3.95 17.29
CA ARG A 28 0.95 3.63 17.67
C ARG A 28 1.66 3.00 16.49
N TRP A 29 2.79 3.57 16.10
CA TRP A 29 3.68 3.05 15.07
C TRP A 29 5.05 2.86 15.68
N ARG A 30 5.62 1.66 15.56
CA ARG A 30 6.91 1.30 16.15
C ARG A 30 7.77 0.58 15.11
N GLU A 31 9.08 0.70 15.21
CA GLU A 31 9.99 -0.07 14.36
C GLU A 31 9.80 -1.57 14.59
N THR A 32 9.84 -2.35 13.51
CA THR A 32 9.90 -3.81 13.61
C THR A 32 11.23 -4.25 14.20
N ALA A 33 11.27 -5.45 14.80
CA ALA A 33 12.49 -6.01 15.37
C ALA A 33 12.53 -7.53 15.18
N ARG A 34 13.68 -8.14 15.51
CA ARG A 34 13.88 -9.59 15.38
C ARG A 34 13.06 -10.41 16.36
N THR A 35 12.58 -9.80 17.45
CA THR A 35 11.73 -10.47 18.44
C THR A 35 10.53 -9.58 18.77
N LYS A 36 9.44 -10.22 19.21
CA LYS A 36 8.23 -9.51 19.64
C LYS A 36 8.51 -8.53 20.76
N ALA A 37 9.20 -8.98 21.81
CA ALA A 37 9.54 -8.15 22.97
C ALA A 37 10.38 -6.91 22.60
N GLN A 38 11.32 -7.05 21.64
CA GLN A 38 12.08 -5.90 21.14
C GLN A 38 11.20 -4.93 20.35
N ALA A 39 10.32 -5.45 19.48
CA ALA A 39 9.42 -4.63 18.70
C ALA A 39 8.46 -3.84 19.61
N GLU A 40 7.88 -4.50 20.62
CA GLU A 40 6.99 -3.85 21.59
C GLU A 40 7.68 -2.75 22.40
N ALA A 41 8.95 -2.96 22.76
CA ALA A 41 9.76 -2.02 23.53
C ALA A 41 10.26 -0.83 22.70
N ASN A 42 10.21 -0.90 21.37
CA ASN A 42 10.62 0.21 20.51
C ASN A 42 9.74 1.44 20.77
N PRO A 43 10.32 2.65 20.74
CA PRO A 43 9.57 3.88 20.95
C PRO A 43 8.54 4.07 19.83
N ASN A 44 7.45 4.74 20.19
CA ASN A 44 6.45 5.18 19.22
C ASN A 44 7.05 6.26 18.29
N ILE A 45 6.78 6.16 17.00
CA ILE A 45 7.12 7.19 16.00
C ILE A 45 6.05 8.28 16.07
N GLU A 46 6.41 9.44 16.61
CA GLU A 46 5.52 10.57 16.86
C GLU A 46 5.78 11.77 15.95
N THR A 47 6.90 11.77 15.23
CA THR A 47 7.29 12.87 14.34
C THR A 47 7.84 12.38 13.01
N LEU A 48 7.74 13.23 11.98
CA LEU A 48 8.36 13.00 10.67
C LEU A 48 9.87 12.78 10.80
N ASP A 49 10.55 13.52 11.68
CA ASP A 49 12.00 13.39 11.85
C ASP A 49 12.40 12.03 12.45
N GLN A 50 11.59 11.48 13.35
CA GLN A 50 11.79 10.11 13.84
C GLN A 50 11.61 9.09 12.72
N LEU A 51 10.54 9.20 11.91
CA LEU A 51 10.32 8.32 10.76
C LEU A 51 11.51 8.38 9.79
N ARG A 52 11.91 9.61 9.44
CA ARG A 52 13.05 9.89 8.56
C ARG A 52 14.34 9.29 9.10
N GLN A 53 14.61 9.47 10.40
CA GLN A 53 15.78 8.87 11.05
C GLN A 53 15.74 7.35 10.98
N SER A 54 14.61 6.71 11.26
CA SER A 54 14.47 5.25 11.18
C SER A 54 14.69 4.72 9.75
N VAL A 55 14.22 5.45 8.73
CA VAL A 55 14.43 5.08 7.31
C VAL A 55 15.86 5.35 6.83
N TYR A 56 16.55 6.37 7.36
CA TYR A 56 17.94 6.65 6.99
C TYR A 56 18.97 5.80 7.73
N ALA A 57 18.74 5.47 9.01
CA ALA A 57 19.54 4.50 9.78
C ALA A 57 19.55 3.09 9.16
N SER A 58 18.76 2.96 8.12
CA SER A 58 18.26 1.75 7.54
C SER A 58 18.88 1.44 6.19
N ALA A 59 19.31 2.50 5.51
CA ALA A 59 19.88 2.47 4.18
C ALA A 59 21.22 1.76 4.22
N ASP A 60 21.41 0.84 3.27
CA ASP A 60 22.71 0.26 3.00
C ASP A 60 23.40 1.14 1.96
N PRO A 61 24.59 1.71 2.22
CA PRO A 61 25.30 2.54 1.25
C PRO A 61 25.65 1.79 -0.05
N GLU A 62 25.64 0.46 -0.06
CA GLU A 62 25.88 -0.37 -1.24
C GLU A 62 24.60 -0.64 -2.06
N LEU A 63 23.42 -0.32 -1.51
CA LEU A 63 22.14 -0.50 -2.18
C LEU A 63 21.60 0.83 -2.72
N PRO A 64 20.87 0.80 -3.84
CA PRO A 64 20.29 2.01 -4.44
C PRO A 64 19.20 2.65 -3.58
N GLY A 65 18.82 2.04 -2.45
CA GLY A 65 17.65 2.44 -1.70
C GLY A 65 17.55 1.87 -0.28
N ALA A 66 16.39 2.00 0.32
CA ALA A 66 16.08 1.60 1.68
C ALA A 66 14.72 0.91 1.76
N ILE A 67 14.61 -0.14 2.57
CA ILE A 67 13.33 -0.75 2.93
C ILE A 67 13.19 -0.72 4.44
N ARG A 68 12.10 -0.15 4.97
CA ARG A 68 11.75 -0.28 6.38
C ARG A 68 10.30 -0.55 6.64
N SER A 69 10.08 -1.40 7.64
CA SER A 69 8.75 -1.79 8.08
C SER A 69 8.53 -1.33 9.51
N PHE A 70 7.36 -0.77 9.73
CA PHE A 70 6.83 -0.33 11.00
C PHE A 70 5.59 -1.16 11.32
N PHE A 71 5.36 -1.46 12.59
CA PHE A 71 4.14 -2.13 13.01
C PHE A 71 3.28 -1.19 13.84
N SER A 72 1.98 -1.43 13.77
CA SER A 72 0.97 -0.69 14.50
C SER A 72 0.02 -1.64 15.24
N GLY A 73 -0.58 -1.15 16.32
CA GLY A 73 -1.39 -1.96 17.22
C GLY A 73 -0.55 -2.85 18.14
N ASP A 74 -1.17 -3.93 18.62
CA ASP A 74 -0.60 -4.84 19.62
C ASP A 74 -0.20 -6.17 18.98
N ILE A 75 1.06 -6.57 19.17
CA ILE A 75 1.69 -7.68 18.44
C ILE A 75 1.05 -9.06 18.70
N ASP A 76 0.28 -9.17 19.79
CA ASP A 76 -0.31 -10.42 20.27
C ASP A 76 -1.82 -10.52 20.08
N THR A 77 -2.50 -9.44 19.66
CA THR A 77 -3.96 -9.42 19.56
C THR A 77 -4.43 -9.18 18.12
N ASP A 78 -4.03 -8.06 17.54
CA ASP A 78 -4.27 -7.71 16.15
C ASP A 78 -3.45 -6.45 15.86
N GLY A 79 -2.88 -6.35 14.67
CA GLY A 79 -1.98 -5.26 14.32
C GLY A 79 -1.80 -5.11 12.83
N SER A 80 -1.40 -3.93 12.39
CA SER A 80 -1.07 -3.67 10.99
C SER A 80 0.43 -3.44 10.85
N SER A 81 0.95 -3.53 9.65
CA SER A 81 2.32 -3.12 9.36
C SER A 81 2.36 -2.25 8.11
N LEU A 82 3.18 -1.21 8.17
CA LEU A 82 3.45 -0.33 7.05
C LEU A 82 4.89 -0.59 6.62
N SER A 83 5.07 -0.97 5.35
CA SER A 83 6.39 -1.07 4.73
C SER A 83 6.58 0.10 3.79
N ILE A 84 7.72 0.77 3.93
CA ILE A 84 8.19 1.85 3.06
C ILE A 84 9.42 1.30 2.33
N GLN A 85 9.33 1.24 1.01
CA GLN A 85 10.39 0.81 0.12
C GLN A 85 10.74 1.95 -0.83
N LEU A 86 12.01 2.32 -0.86
CA LEU A 86 12.56 3.43 -1.62
C LEU A 86 13.74 2.89 -2.43
N GLY A 87 13.78 3.12 -3.74
CA GLY A 87 14.91 2.83 -4.62
C GLY A 87 15.27 1.36 -4.87
N MET A 88 14.47 0.38 -4.43
CA MET A 88 14.73 -1.05 -4.68
C MET A 88 13.53 -1.69 -5.41
N PRO A 89 13.74 -2.60 -6.39
CA PRO A 89 15.02 -3.00 -6.98
C PRO A 89 15.60 -1.95 -7.97
N SER A 90 14.89 -0.84 -8.23
CA SER A 90 15.35 0.24 -9.13
C SER A 90 15.35 1.60 -8.41
N PRO A 91 16.36 2.47 -8.64
CA PRO A 91 16.53 3.73 -7.91
C PRO A 91 15.31 4.66 -7.91
N ASP A 92 14.54 4.66 -9.01
CA ASP A 92 13.40 5.57 -9.18
C ASP A 92 12.07 4.98 -8.68
N THR A 93 12.10 3.83 -8.01
CA THR A 93 10.89 3.13 -7.53
C THR A 93 10.61 3.43 -6.07
N HIS A 94 9.35 3.73 -5.77
CA HIS A 94 8.89 4.00 -4.41
C HIS A 94 7.58 3.25 -4.18
N PHE A 95 7.51 2.52 -3.07
CA PHE A 95 6.35 1.71 -2.72
C PHE A 95 6.03 1.83 -1.24
N ILE A 96 4.74 1.97 -0.93
CA ILE A 96 4.22 1.98 0.43
C ILE A 96 3.17 0.87 0.51
N SER A 97 3.41 -0.10 1.38
CA SER A 97 2.48 -1.20 1.64
C SER A 97 1.88 -1.07 3.02
N LEU A 98 0.57 -1.14 3.13
CA LEU A 98 -0.12 -1.32 4.40
C LEU A 98 -0.70 -2.74 4.47
N HIS A 99 -0.09 -3.60 5.27
CA HIS A 99 -0.64 -4.91 5.62
C HIS A 99 -1.52 -4.75 6.85
N THR A 100 -2.79 -5.09 6.75
CA THR A 100 -3.74 -4.94 7.85
C THR A 100 -3.86 -6.19 8.68
N GLY A 101 -4.16 -6.00 9.96
CA GLY A 101 -4.63 -7.07 10.83
C GLY A 101 -5.98 -7.65 10.39
N HIS A 102 -6.42 -8.71 11.05
CA HIS A 102 -7.62 -9.46 10.66
C HIS A 102 -8.89 -8.60 10.77
N ALA A 103 -9.09 -7.88 11.87
CA ALA A 103 -10.30 -7.08 12.08
C ALA A 103 -10.42 -5.93 11.06
N LEU A 104 -9.30 -5.23 10.81
CA LEU A 104 -9.26 -4.16 9.83
C LEU A 104 -9.42 -4.70 8.40
N GLY A 105 -8.79 -5.84 8.08
CA GLY A 105 -8.98 -6.52 6.79
C GLY A 105 -10.43 -6.91 6.56
N ALA A 106 -11.10 -7.51 7.56
CA ALA A 106 -12.51 -7.86 7.49
C ALA A 106 -13.41 -6.63 7.30
N ARG A 107 -13.04 -5.48 7.88
CA ARG A 107 -13.75 -4.21 7.65
C ARG A 107 -13.58 -3.73 6.21
N ILE A 108 -12.36 -3.77 5.67
CA ILE A 108 -12.10 -3.42 4.26
C ILE A 108 -12.95 -4.29 3.33
N ASP A 109 -13.09 -5.58 3.65
CA ASP A 109 -13.88 -6.50 2.85
C ASP A 109 -15.39 -6.25 2.91
N ALA A 110 -15.90 -5.85 4.08
CA ALA A 110 -17.34 -5.72 4.32
C ALA A 110 -17.90 -4.31 4.08
N ASP A 111 -17.05 -3.28 4.13
CA ASP A 111 -17.41 -1.87 4.07
C ASP A 111 -16.77 -1.22 2.84
N GLU A 112 -17.52 -1.17 1.73
CA GLU A 112 -17.04 -0.62 0.47
C GLU A 112 -16.70 0.88 0.60
N ASP A 113 -17.45 1.65 1.38
CA ASP A 113 -17.20 3.08 1.58
C ASP A 113 -15.88 3.29 2.35
N PHE A 114 -15.60 2.44 3.34
CA PHE A 114 -14.31 2.45 4.03
C PHE A 114 -13.15 2.06 3.09
N ALA A 115 -13.35 1.06 2.24
CA ALA A 115 -12.35 0.67 1.25
C ALA A 115 -12.09 1.77 0.22
N ASP A 116 -13.14 2.42 -0.28
CA ASP A 116 -13.07 3.58 -1.19
C ASP A 116 -12.34 4.75 -0.53
N TRP A 117 -12.65 5.05 0.73
CA TRP A 117 -11.95 6.08 1.50
C TRP A 117 -10.45 5.76 1.66
N LEU A 118 -10.10 4.52 1.99
CA LEU A 118 -8.70 4.13 2.25
C LEU A 118 -7.86 4.23 0.97
N ILE A 119 -8.35 3.67 -0.14
CA ILE A 119 -7.63 3.73 -1.41
C ILE A 119 -7.58 5.15 -1.97
N TYR A 120 -8.64 5.94 -1.81
CA TYR A 120 -8.65 7.36 -2.16
C TYR A 120 -7.62 8.16 -1.35
N THR A 121 -7.53 7.91 -0.05
CA THR A 121 -6.57 8.58 0.83
C THR A 121 -5.13 8.27 0.40
N GLY A 122 -4.85 6.99 0.10
CA GLY A 122 -3.55 6.58 -0.44
C GLY A 122 -3.25 7.22 -1.79
N ALA A 123 -4.18 7.15 -2.75
CA ALA A 123 -4.03 7.73 -4.08
C ALA A 123 -3.79 9.25 -4.03
N ARG A 124 -4.53 9.98 -3.19
CA ARG A 124 -4.40 11.44 -3.06
C ARG A 124 -3.06 11.87 -2.48
N ILE A 125 -2.53 11.14 -1.49
CA ILE A 125 -1.31 11.53 -0.76
C ILE A 125 -0.07 11.00 -1.47
N ILE A 126 -0.07 9.71 -1.81
CA ILE A 126 1.09 9.05 -2.40
C ILE A 126 1.19 9.35 -3.90
N ASN A 127 0.06 9.49 -4.57
CA ASN A 127 -0.07 9.62 -6.03
C ASN A 127 0.72 8.56 -6.81
N PRO A 128 0.47 7.26 -6.58
CA PRO A 128 1.22 6.19 -7.25
C PRO A 128 0.73 6.00 -8.68
N THR A 129 1.52 5.39 -9.57
CA THR A 129 1.02 5.02 -10.90
C THR A 129 -0.13 4.01 -10.82
N ILE A 130 -0.03 3.06 -9.88
CA ILE A 130 -1.03 2.03 -9.59
C ILE A 130 -1.08 1.79 -8.08
N GLY A 131 -2.27 1.63 -7.51
CA GLY A 131 -2.47 1.18 -6.13
C GLY A 131 -3.54 0.10 -6.06
N ALA A 132 -3.50 -0.80 -5.07
CA ALA A 132 -4.43 -1.92 -4.98
C ALA A 132 -4.80 -2.28 -3.54
N LEU A 133 -6.06 -2.68 -3.32
CA LEU A 133 -6.52 -3.36 -2.11
C LEU A 133 -6.71 -4.85 -2.43
N ARG A 134 -5.97 -5.70 -1.74
CA ARG A 134 -5.98 -7.16 -1.94
C ARG A 134 -5.89 -7.90 -0.62
N ARG A 135 -6.37 -9.15 -0.60
CA ARG A 135 -6.10 -10.09 0.48
C ARG A 135 -4.74 -10.74 0.28
N ASP A 136 -4.07 -11.07 1.38
CA ASP A 136 -2.87 -11.89 1.31
C ASP A 136 -3.27 -13.35 1.07
N GLY A 137 -2.59 -14.04 0.14
CA GLY A 137 -2.80 -15.46 -0.14
C GLY A 137 -4.06 -15.89 -0.92
N GLU A 138 -4.95 -14.98 -1.36
CA GLU A 138 -6.25 -15.33 -1.96
C GLU A 138 -6.61 -14.55 -3.24
N PRO A 139 -7.20 -15.23 -4.24
CA PRO A 139 -6.43 -15.97 -5.23
C PRO A 139 -5.50 -15.02 -5.98
N LEU A 140 -4.22 -15.36 -6.05
CA LEU A 140 -3.35 -14.83 -7.09
C LEU A 140 -4.00 -15.20 -8.44
N ASN A 141 -3.98 -14.28 -9.40
CA ASN A 141 -4.25 -14.64 -10.78
C ASN A 141 -3.32 -15.82 -11.11
N PRO A 142 -3.85 -16.97 -11.58
CA PRO A 142 -3.03 -18.16 -11.84
C PRO A 142 -1.92 -17.89 -12.85
N ASP A 143 -2.07 -16.85 -13.67
CA ASP A 143 -1.04 -16.30 -14.53
C ASP A 143 -0.68 -14.88 -14.02
N PRO A 144 0.60 -14.57 -13.76
CA PRO A 144 0.98 -13.25 -13.28
C PRO A 144 0.58 -12.17 -14.28
N GLU A 145 0.00 -11.08 -13.79
CA GLU A 145 -0.24 -9.88 -14.59
C GLU A 145 1.07 -9.41 -15.24
N PRO A 146 1.01 -8.79 -16.43
CA PRO A 146 2.21 -8.40 -17.18
C PRO A 146 3.19 -7.47 -16.43
N TYR A 147 2.84 -6.98 -15.24
CA TYR A 147 3.63 -6.05 -14.43
C TYR A 147 3.88 -6.55 -12.99
N ASP A 148 3.54 -7.80 -12.66
CA ASP A 148 3.84 -8.44 -11.35
C ASP A 148 3.46 -7.57 -10.12
N PHE A 149 2.41 -6.76 -10.23
CA PHE A 149 1.80 -6.10 -9.09
C PHE A 149 0.66 -6.96 -8.57
N GLY A 150 0.42 -6.92 -7.26
CA GLY A 150 -0.69 -7.61 -6.66
C GLY A 150 -2.04 -7.10 -7.15
N PRO A 151 -2.82 -7.86 -7.95
CA PRO A 151 -4.15 -7.43 -8.34
C PRO A 151 -5.03 -7.29 -7.10
N GLY A 152 -5.91 -6.30 -7.12
CA GLY A 152 -6.84 -6.03 -6.04
C GLY A 152 -8.27 -5.95 -6.53
N TRP A 153 -9.22 -6.14 -5.61
CA TRP A 153 -10.64 -5.97 -5.92
C TRP A 153 -11.03 -4.51 -6.15
N LYS A 154 -10.26 -3.59 -5.54
CA LYS A 154 -10.24 -2.15 -5.81
C LYS A 154 -8.82 -1.71 -6.15
N MET A 155 -8.68 -0.90 -7.19
CA MET A 155 -7.39 -0.39 -7.63
C MET A 155 -7.46 1.07 -8.06
N PHE A 156 -6.41 1.83 -7.78
CA PHE A 156 -6.20 3.14 -8.37
C PHE A 156 -5.31 3.01 -9.61
N PHE A 157 -5.64 3.73 -10.67
CA PHE A 157 -4.77 3.95 -11.82
C PHE A 157 -4.64 5.45 -12.05
N HIS A 158 -3.40 5.92 -12.23
CA HIS A 158 -3.14 7.26 -12.77
C HIS A 158 -3.54 7.29 -14.25
N GLN A 159 -4.03 8.43 -14.75
CA GLN A 159 -4.45 8.57 -16.15
C GLN A 159 -3.31 8.34 -17.16
N ASP A 160 -2.08 8.65 -16.77
CA ASP A 160 -0.87 8.43 -17.56
C ASP A 160 -0.36 6.98 -17.52
N SER A 161 -1.02 6.10 -16.75
CA SER A 161 -0.67 4.69 -16.74
C SER A 161 -0.89 4.09 -18.13
N PRO A 162 0.07 3.32 -18.68
CA PRO A 162 -0.12 2.62 -19.95
C PRO A 162 -1.28 1.61 -19.91
N HIS A 163 -1.79 1.27 -18.72
CA HIS A 163 -2.91 0.37 -18.49
C HIS A 163 -4.25 1.06 -18.34
N TRP A 164 -4.27 2.39 -18.28
CA TRP A 164 -5.49 3.15 -18.06
C TRP A 164 -6.66 2.70 -18.95
N PRO A 165 -6.51 2.55 -20.29
CA PRO A 165 -7.62 2.14 -21.14
C PRO A 165 -8.16 0.75 -20.81
N GLN A 166 -7.28 -0.24 -20.60
CA GLN A 166 -7.66 -1.62 -20.30
C GLN A 166 -8.28 -1.74 -18.89
N ALA A 167 -7.68 -1.07 -17.91
CA ALA A 167 -8.16 -1.01 -16.53
C ALA A 167 -9.60 -0.50 -16.48
N CYS A 168 -9.86 0.65 -17.11
CA CYS A 168 -11.19 1.24 -17.17
C CYS A 168 -12.20 0.37 -17.92
N ALA A 169 -11.77 -0.33 -18.99
CA ALA A 169 -12.66 -1.19 -19.77
C ALA A 169 -13.16 -2.43 -19.00
N LEU A 170 -12.34 -2.95 -18.06
CA LEU A 170 -12.67 -4.14 -17.27
C LEU A 170 -13.40 -3.81 -15.97
N ALA A 171 -13.31 -2.58 -15.47
CA ALA A 171 -13.87 -2.19 -14.18
C ALA A 171 -15.41 -2.26 -14.18
N ASN A 172 -15.98 -2.87 -13.15
CA ASN A 172 -17.44 -2.89 -12.93
C ASN A 172 -17.97 -1.53 -12.44
N LYS A 173 -17.14 -0.79 -11.70
CA LYS A 173 -17.44 0.55 -11.17
C LYS A 173 -16.19 1.41 -11.28
N THR A 174 -16.39 2.66 -11.69
CA THR A 174 -15.33 3.67 -11.82
C THR A 174 -15.69 4.88 -10.98
N MET A 175 -14.77 5.28 -10.09
CA MET A 175 -14.84 6.52 -9.33
C MET A 175 -13.70 7.44 -9.77
N PRO A 176 -13.97 8.49 -10.56
CA PRO A 176 -12.94 9.42 -11.01
C PRO A 176 -12.39 10.23 -9.83
N VAL A 177 -11.10 10.49 -9.86
CA VAL A 177 -10.37 11.34 -8.90
C VAL A 177 -9.44 12.27 -9.69
N ALA A 178 -8.76 13.20 -9.02
CA ALA A 178 -8.03 14.28 -9.68
C ALA A 178 -7.05 13.82 -10.78
N GLU A 179 -6.23 12.82 -10.48
CA GLU A 179 -5.14 12.35 -11.37
C GLU A 179 -5.44 11.00 -12.05
N GLY A 180 -6.66 10.48 -11.92
CA GLY A 180 -6.99 9.13 -12.38
C GLY A 180 -8.34 8.63 -11.89
N ALA A 181 -8.42 7.34 -11.55
CA ALA A 181 -9.66 6.72 -11.10
C ALA A 181 -9.40 5.54 -10.16
N ILE A 182 -10.34 5.36 -9.24
CA ILE A 182 -10.48 4.14 -8.45
C ILE A 182 -11.46 3.23 -9.17
N LEU A 183 -11.01 2.02 -9.46
CA LEU A 183 -11.66 1.02 -10.26
C LEU A 183 -11.99 -0.19 -9.37
N THR A 184 -13.25 -0.60 -9.37
CA THR A 184 -13.70 -1.81 -8.67
C THR A 184 -13.92 -2.92 -9.69
N TYR A 185 -13.27 -4.05 -9.50
CA TYR A 185 -13.34 -5.21 -10.40
C TYR A 185 -14.28 -6.31 -9.90
N GLY A 186 -14.80 -6.19 -8.68
CA GLY A 186 -15.72 -7.16 -8.08
C GLY A 186 -15.78 -6.97 -6.56
N THR A 187 -16.13 -8.04 -5.85
CA THR A 187 -15.95 -8.13 -4.41
C THR A 187 -14.57 -8.71 -4.08
N PRO A 188 -14.11 -8.63 -2.81
CA PRO A 188 -12.90 -9.32 -2.37
C PRO A 188 -12.82 -10.82 -2.75
N ASP A 189 -13.96 -11.48 -2.94
CA ASP A 189 -14.05 -12.92 -3.30
C ASP A 189 -14.14 -13.19 -4.82
N THR A 190 -14.49 -12.19 -5.63
CA THR A 190 -14.92 -12.42 -7.03
C THR A 190 -14.11 -11.65 -8.06
N TYR A 191 -13.32 -10.66 -7.64
CA TYR A 191 -12.60 -9.75 -8.54
C TYR A 191 -11.67 -10.45 -9.55
N THR A 192 -11.10 -11.61 -9.19
CA THR A 192 -10.23 -12.39 -10.08
C THR A 192 -10.94 -12.87 -11.34
N GLN A 193 -12.25 -13.11 -11.29
CA GLN A 193 -13.03 -13.52 -12.47
C GLN A 193 -13.07 -12.40 -13.53
N THR A 194 -13.07 -11.15 -13.08
CA THR A 194 -13.00 -9.96 -13.95
C THR A 194 -11.58 -9.76 -14.44
N LEU A 195 -10.59 -9.80 -13.54
CA LEU A 195 -9.19 -9.56 -13.89
C LEU A 195 -8.59 -10.63 -14.80
N ASN A 196 -9.08 -11.87 -14.75
CA ASN A 196 -8.69 -12.94 -15.68
C ASN A 196 -9.04 -12.63 -17.16
N GLN A 197 -9.91 -11.63 -17.41
CA GLN A 197 -10.25 -11.18 -18.76
C GLN A 197 -9.28 -10.12 -19.29
N TRP A 198 -8.27 -9.72 -18.49
CA TRP A 198 -7.27 -8.77 -18.92
C TRP A 198 -6.56 -9.25 -20.20
N PRO A 199 -6.56 -8.46 -21.29
CA PRO A 199 -5.97 -8.87 -22.54
C PRO A 199 -4.50 -9.24 -22.33
N ARG A 200 -4.14 -10.45 -22.74
CA ARG A 200 -2.74 -10.87 -22.77
C ARG A 200 -2.12 -10.28 -24.03
N ASP A 201 -0.95 -9.68 -23.89
CA ASP A 201 -0.10 -9.47 -25.05
C ASP A 201 0.20 -10.86 -25.61
N ASN A 202 -0.33 -11.18 -26.78
CA ASN A 202 -0.05 -12.43 -27.48
C ASN A 202 1.46 -12.47 -27.74
N ALA A 203 2.20 -13.26 -26.95
CA ALA A 203 3.53 -13.72 -27.31
C ALA A 203 3.43 -14.83 -28.38
#